data_AF-A0A9W4KBP2-F1
#
_entry.id   AF-A0A9W4KBP2-F1
#
_cell.length_a   1.000
_cell.length_b   1.000
_cell.length_c   1.000
_cell.angle_alpha   90.00
_cell.angle_beta   90.00
_cell.angle_gamma   90.00
#
_symmetry.space_group_name_H-M   'P 1'
#
loop_
_entity.id
_entity.type
_entity.pdbx_description
1 polymer ?
#
loop_
_entity_poly.entity_id
_entity_poly.type
_entity_poly.pdbx_seq_one_letter_code
_entity_poly.pdbx_strand_id
1 'polypeptide(L)'
;MKNPVKQIRFPALEEILDLIQDVAETSSRWINWQIIRGKRHILWETDWDVVSRWAQSIIETEERLRQITQRENFLKKYIHKYHAGSEAAKAALPDFIEELIALDHEYMRLERIYDTLLAGCPVGPIRSGYEWIRKEPQWYLKSEWLRQDCARRGGCCGRQCKCCENPPDPMRRKGWGHCTAQCACCNDELEDGFRLTERNRRMLQPDFDLTVYPWSDYSREIFRAYIWSLD
;
A
#
# COMPACT_ATOMS: atom_id res chain seq x y z
N MET A 1 13.74 16.18 22.50
CA MET A 1 15.06 15.93 23.15
C MET A 1 15.76 14.83 22.37
N LYS A 2 16.97 15.07 21.85
CA LYS A 2 17.75 14.04 21.12
C LYS A 2 18.11 12.92 22.10
N ASN A 3 17.82 11.67 21.75
CA ASN A 3 18.08 10.49 22.58
C ASN A 3 19.60 10.36 22.84
N PRO A 4 20.07 10.30 24.11
CA PRO A 4 21.50 10.22 24.44
C PRO A 4 22.20 8.98 23.87
N VAL A 5 21.44 7.93 23.51
CA VAL A 5 21.97 6.77 22.80
C VAL A 5 22.52 7.16 21.42
N LYS A 6 21.96 8.16 20.74
CA LYS A 6 22.40 8.61 19.40
C LYS A 6 23.84 9.15 19.35
N GLN A 7 24.49 9.40 20.50
CA GLN A 7 25.84 9.95 20.56
C GLN A 7 26.95 8.90 20.74
N ILE A 8 26.61 7.63 21.02
CA ILE A 8 27.61 6.59 21.26
C ILE A 8 27.76 5.73 20.00
N ARG A 9 28.56 6.21 19.05
CA ARG A 9 29.06 5.36 17.94
C ARG A 9 30.10 4.39 18.50
N PHE A 10 29.86 3.08 18.39
CA PHE A 10 30.84 2.05 18.74
C PHE A 10 31.60 1.62 17.46
N PRO A 11 32.87 2.01 17.29
CA PRO A 11 33.62 1.73 16.06
C PRO A 11 33.73 0.23 15.72
N ALA A 12 33.81 -0.63 16.74
CA ALA A 12 33.84 -2.08 16.55
C ALA A 12 32.50 -2.65 16.03
N LEU A 13 31.37 -2.01 16.37
CA LEU A 13 30.07 -2.40 15.84
C LEU A 13 29.93 -1.94 14.38
N GLU A 14 30.52 -0.80 14.04
CA GLU A 14 30.57 -0.24 12.68
C GLU A 14 31.34 -1.17 11.73
N GLU A 15 32.54 -1.62 12.10
CA GLU A 15 33.33 -2.57 11.31
C GLU A 15 32.61 -3.91 11.10
N ILE A 16 31.90 -4.41 12.13
CA ILE A 16 31.09 -5.63 12.02
C ILE A 16 29.92 -5.43 11.04
N LEU A 17 29.28 -4.26 11.09
CA LEU A 17 28.18 -3.94 10.17
C LEU A 17 28.68 -3.80 8.74
N ASP A 18 29.83 -3.16 8.51
CA ASP A 18 30.43 -3.03 7.18
C ASP A 18 30.86 -4.40 6.61
N LEU A 19 31.37 -5.31 7.46
CA LEU A 19 31.66 -6.68 7.04
C LEU A 19 30.37 -7.46 6.67
N ILE A 20 29.30 -7.29 7.45
CA ILE A 20 27.99 -7.89 7.16
C ILE A 20 27.39 -7.29 5.87
N GLN A 21 27.67 -6.01 5.56
CA GLN A 21 27.28 -5.36 4.31
C GLN A 21 27.85 -6.10 3.11
N ASP A 22 29.17 -6.24 3.07
CA ASP A 22 29.89 -6.82 1.94
C ASP A 22 29.45 -8.27 1.70
N VAL A 23 29.21 -9.02 2.79
CA VAL A 23 28.71 -10.40 2.74
C VAL A 23 27.25 -10.47 2.28
N ALA A 24 26.38 -9.53 2.68
CA ALA A 24 24.97 -9.54 2.29
C ALA A 24 24.76 -9.08 0.84
N GLU A 25 25.56 -8.13 0.36
CA GLU A 25 25.57 -7.67 -1.04
C GLU A 25 26.05 -8.77 -1.99
N THR A 26 27.04 -9.57 -1.58
CA THR A 26 27.55 -10.70 -2.38
C THR A 26 26.69 -11.96 -2.32
N SER A 27 25.83 -12.15 -1.30
CA SER A 27 25.07 -13.38 -1.08
C SER A 27 23.61 -13.35 -1.55
N SER A 28 23.21 -12.35 -2.34
CA SER A 28 21.80 -12.13 -2.75
C SER A 28 20.82 -11.98 -1.58
N ARG A 29 21.31 -11.73 -0.35
CA ARG A 29 20.52 -11.46 0.87
C ARG A 29 20.26 -9.97 1.07
N TRP A 30 20.16 -9.23 -0.03
CA TRP A 30 20.07 -7.78 -0.07
C TRP A 30 18.88 -7.22 0.72
N ILE A 31 17.74 -7.93 0.74
CA ILE A 31 16.55 -7.55 1.54
C ILE A 31 16.89 -7.49 3.03
N ASN A 32 17.52 -8.52 3.59
CA ASN A 32 17.92 -8.55 5.00
C ASN A 32 18.87 -7.40 5.34
N TRP A 33 19.71 -7.01 4.38
CA TRP A 33 20.62 -5.87 4.54
C TRP A 33 19.90 -4.53 4.55
N GLN A 34 18.87 -4.33 3.71
CA GLN A 34 18.04 -3.13 3.75
C GLN A 34 17.30 -2.97 5.09
N ILE A 35 16.88 -4.07 5.74
CA ILE A 35 16.29 -4.04 7.09
C ILE A 35 17.30 -3.52 8.11
N ILE A 36 18.51 -4.07 8.09
CA ILE A 36 19.58 -3.72 9.04
C ILE A 36 19.96 -2.24 8.84
N ARG A 37 20.15 -1.81 7.58
CA ARG A 37 20.39 -0.41 7.23
C ARG A 37 19.23 0.50 7.61
N GLY A 38 18.00 0.08 7.35
CA GLY A 38 16.78 0.80 7.71
C GLY A 38 16.69 1.01 9.22
N LYS A 39 16.79 -0.07 10.00
CA LYS A 39 16.78 -0.02 11.47
C LYS A 39 17.91 0.85 12.00
N ARG A 40 19.13 0.71 11.47
CA ARG A 40 20.28 1.55 11.83
C ARG A 40 20.02 3.02 11.53
N HIS A 41 19.62 3.35 10.31
CA HIS A 41 19.34 4.72 9.90
C HIS A 41 18.24 5.35 10.77
N ILE A 42 17.16 4.62 11.02
CA ILE A 42 16.07 5.00 11.92
C ILE A 42 16.56 5.25 13.37
N LEU A 43 17.36 4.33 13.92
CA LEU A 43 17.82 4.39 15.31
C LEU A 43 18.84 5.52 15.54
N TRP A 44 19.71 5.77 14.57
CA TRP A 44 20.92 6.58 14.76
C TRP A 44 20.90 7.91 14.00
N GLU A 45 20.28 7.96 12.81
CA GLU A 45 20.49 9.04 11.84
C GLU A 45 19.22 9.86 11.54
N THR A 46 18.04 9.26 11.59
CA THR A 46 16.77 9.92 11.25
C THR A 46 15.92 10.23 12.48
N ASP A 47 15.03 11.21 12.34
CA ASP A 47 13.94 11.41 13.28
C ASP A 47 12.80 10.42 12.96
N TRP A 48 12.49 9.55 13.93
CA TRP A 48 11.45 8.54 13.78
C TRP A 48 10.09 9.14 13.49
N ASP A 49 9.81 10.31 14.06
CA ASP A 49 8.57 11.05 13.88
C ASP A 49 8.43 11.61 12.46
N VAL A 50 9.57 11.94 11.82
CA VAL A 50 9.60 12.33 10.39
C VAL A 50 9.35 11.12 9.50
N VAL A 51 10.02 9.99 9.78
CA VAL A 51 9.86 8.75 9.01
C VAL A 51 8.44 8.21 9.10
N SER A 52 7.88 8.18 10.30
CA SER A 52 6.56 7.61 10.54
C SER A 52 5.46 8.43 9.88
N ARG A 53 5.53 9.77 9.94
CA ARG A 53 4.59 10.65 9.23
C ARG A 53 4.70 10.51 7.72
N TRP A 54 5.92 10.48 7.18
CA TRP A 54 6.12 10.25 5.75
C TRP A 54 5.52 8.89 5.32
N ALA A 55 5.82 7.83 6.08
CA ALA A 55 5.33 6.48 5.80
C ALA A 55 3.79 6.42 5.91
N GLN A 56 3.19 7.08 6.90
CA GLN A 56 1.73 7.20 7.01
C GLN A 56 1.16 7.81 5.71
N SER A 57 1.67 8.99 5.33
CA SER A 57 1.15 9.73 4.18
C SER A 57 1.31 8.99 2.86
N ILE A 58 2.46 8.34 2.62
CA ILE A 58 2.69 7.62 1.36
C ILE A 58 1.81 6.36 1.27
N ILE A 59 1.67 5.60 2.37
CA ILE A 59 0.84 4.39 2.39
C ILE A 59 -0.64 4.73 2.22
N GLU A 60 -1.15 5.75 2.92
CA GLU A 60 -2.53 6.22 2.74
C GLU A 60 -2.79 6.72 1.31
N THR A 61 -1.81 7.38 0.69
CA THR A 61 -1.92 7.86 -0.69
C THR A 61 -1.99 6.67 -1.66
N GLU A 62 -1.11 5.68 -1.52
CA GLU A 62 -1.17 4.44 -2.32
C GLU A 62 -2.48 3.69 -2.10
N GLU A 63 -3.01 3.70 -0.87
CA GLU A 63 -4.32 3.10 -0.57
C GLU A 63 -5.47 3.82 -1.24
N ARG A 64 -5.50 5.16 -1.22
CA ARG A 64 -6.51 5.94 -1.93
C ARG A 64 -6.44 5.75 -3.45
N LEU A 65 -5.24 5.73 -4.04
CA LEU A 65 -5.07 5.41 -5.46
C LEU A 65 -5.69 4.04 -5.78
N ARG A 66 -5.46 3.06 -4.91
CA ARG A 66 -6.00 1.70 -5.03
C ARG A 66 -7.51 1.63 -4.91
N GLN A 67 -8.09 2.37 -3.95
CA GLN A 67 -9.53 2.51 -3.79
C GLN A 67 -10.18 3.06 -5.06
N ILE A 68 -9.58 4.11 -5.65
CA ILE A 68 -10.08 4.72 -6.88
C ILE A 68 -10.06 3.72 -8.02
N THR A 69 -8.92 3.08 -8.29
CA THR A 69 -8.83 2.09 -9.38
C THR A 69 -9.82 0.94 -9.21
N GLN A 70 -10.03 0.48 -7.97
CA GLN A 70 -11.03 -0.56 -7.68
C GLN A 70 -12.47 -0.07 -7.89
N ARG A 71 -12.77 1.18 -7.51
CA ARG A 71 -14.08 1.81 -7.73
C ARG A 71 -14.34 2.07 -9.21
N GLU A 72 -13.35 2.53 -9.96
CA GLU A 72 -13.45 2.68 -11.43
C GLU A 72 -13.80 1.35 -12.09
N ASN A 73 -13.16 0.26 -11.67
CA ASN A 73 -13.46 -1.08 -12.20
C ASN A 73 -14.88 -1.53 -11.86
N PHE A 74 -15.36 -1.23 -10.64
CA PHE A 74 -16.74 -1.44 -10.27
C PHE A 74 -17.68 -0.66 -11.21
N LEU A 75 -17.47 0.64 -11.37
CA LEU A 75 -18.32 1.49 -12.21
C LEU A 75 -18.30 1.06 -13.68
N LYS A 76 -17.13 0.76 -14.25
CA LYS A 76 -16.99 0.27 -15.63
C LYS A 76 -17.78 -1.03 -15.84
N LYS A 77 -17.71 -1.97 -14.89
CA LYS A 77 -18.49 -3.22 -14.91
C LYS A 77 -20.00 -2.96 -14.89
N TYR A 78 -20.44 -2.04 -14.03
CA TYR A 78 -21.87 -1.71 -13.89
C TYR A 78 -22.39 -0.91 -15.08
N ILE A 79 -21.64 0.05 -15.61
CA ILE A 79 -22.00 0.76 -16.86
C ILE A 79 -22.22 -0.24 -17.99
N HIS A 80 -21.32 -1.20 -18.17
CA HIS A 80 -21.48 -2.23 -19.20
C HIS A 80 -22.75 -3.08 -18.98
N LYS A 81 -23.03 -3.47 -17.73
CA LYS A 81 -24.24 -4.23 -17.36
C LYS A 81 -25.53 -3.43 -17.58
N TYR A 82 -25.55 -2.15 -17.20
CA TYR A 82 -26.74 -1.30 -17.22
C TYR A 82 -27.03 -0.74 -18.63
N HIS A 83 -25.99 -0.56 -19.45
CA HIS A 83 -26.14 -0.22 -20.86
C HIS A 83 -26.90 -1.30 -21.64
N ALA A 84 -26.73 -2.57 -21.27
CA ALA A 84 -27.48 -3.71 -21.81
C ALA A 84 -28.83 -3.96 -21.09
N GLY A 85 -29.19 -3.13 -20.11
CA GLY A 85 -30.36 -3.30 -19.24
C GLY A 85 -31.62 -2.56 -19.71
N SER A 86 -32.62 -2.54 -18.82
CA SER A 86 -33.87 -1.81 -19.02
C SER A 86 -33.67 -0.29 -19.02
N GLU A 87 -34.65 0.47 -19.52
CA GLU A 87 -34.59 1.93 -19.55
C GLU A 87 -34.44 2.55 -18.14
N ALA A 88 -35.05 1.93 -17.13
CA ALA A 88 -34.87 2.31 -15.73
C ALA A 88 -33.43 2.09 -15.23
N ALA A 89 -32.73 1.06 -15.73
CA ALA A 89 -31.31 0.86 -15.44
C ALA A 89 -30.46 1.93 -16.14
N LYS A 90 -30.76 2.27 -17.40
CA LYS A 90 -30.04 3.31 -18.13
C LYS A 90 -30.12 4.70 -17.48
N ALA A 91 -31.19 4.99 -16.74
CA ALA A 91 -31.33 6.25 -16.01
C ALA A 91 -30.22 6.49 -14.97
N ALA A 92 -29.54 5.44 -14.48
CA ALA A 92 -28.42 5.55 -13.53
C ALA A 92 -27.04 5.73 -14.22
N LEU A 93 -26.97 5.65 -15.56
CA LEU A 93 -25.70 5.76 -16.29
C LEU A 93 -25.05 7.15 -16.18
N PRO A 94 -25.78 8.28 -16.25
CA PRO A 94 -25.17 9.61 -16.10
C PRO A 94 -24.41 9.75 -14.77
N ASP A 95 -25.00 9.30 -13.66
CA ASP A 95 -24.37 9.36 -12.33
C ASP A 95 -23.07 8.55 -12.28
N PHE A 96 -23.05 7.36 -12.88
CA PHE A 96 -21.83 6.54 -12.95
C PHE A 96 -20.73 7.17 -13.82
N ILE A 97 -21.11 7.84 -14.90
CA ILE A 97 -20.18 8.56 -15.77
C ILE A 97 -19.61 9.78 -15.04
N GLU A 98 -20.44 10.54 -14.33
CA GLU A 98 -20.02 11.68 -13.52
C GLU A 98 -19.05 11.23 -12.41
N GLU A 99 -19.36 10.13 -11.73
CA GLU A 99 -18.48 9.56 -10.71
C GLU A 99 -17.13 9.13 -11.31
N LEU A 100 -17.12 8.49 -12.49
CA LEU A 100 -15.87 8.14 -13.19
C LEU A 100 -15.01 9.36 -13.53
N ILE A 101 -15.62 10.46 -13.99
CA ILE A 101 -14.90 11.70 -14.29
C ILE A 101 -14.30 12.30 -13.00
N ALA A 102 -15.07 12.30 -11.91
CA ALA A 102 -14.59 12.78 -10.62
C ALA A 102 -13.42 11.94 -10.08
N LEU A 103 -13.51 10.62 -10.23
CA LEU A 103 -12.45 9.67 -9.84
C LEU A 103 -11.17 9.87 -10.66
N ASP A 104 -11.27 10.15 -11.95
CA ASP A 104 -10.10 10.45 -12.78
C ASP A 104 -9.36 11.71 -12.30
N HIS A 105 -10.09 12.80 -12.07
CA HIS A 105 -9.51 14.04 -11.54
C HIS A 105 -8.83 13.81 -10.18
N GLU A 106 -9.48 13.05 -9.29
CA GLU A 106 -8.93 12.74 -7.98
C GLU A 106 -7.70 11.83 -8.06
N TYR A 107 -7.70 10.84 -8.95
CA TYR A 107 -6.54 10.00 -9.20
C TYR A 107 -5.34 10.84 -9.65
N MET A 108 -5.52 11.71 -10.65
CA MET A 108 -4.47 12.61 -11.14
C MET A 108 -3.95 13.57 -10.05
N ARG A 109 -4.82 14.01 -9.14
CA ARG A 109 -4.41 14.79 -7.95
C ARG A 109 -3.55 13.96 -7.01
N LEU A 110 -3.97 12.74 -6.69
CA LEU A 110 -3.25 11.84 -5.79
C LEU A 110 -1.93 11.36 -6.38
N GLU A 111 -1.80 11.18 -7.70
CA GLU A 111 -0.52 10.86 -8.32
C GLU A 111 0.51 11.96 -8.12
N ARG A 112 0.11 13.23 -8.21
CA ARG A 112 1.00 14.37 -7.94
C ARG A 112 1.38 14.46 -6.46
N ILE A 113 0.44 14.14 -5.56
CA ILE A 113 0.71 14.04 -4.12
C ILE A 113 1.72 12.92 -3.85
N TYR A 114 1.51 11.75 -4.44
CA TYR A 114 2.42 10.61 -4.36
C TYR A 114 3.83 11.00 -4.82
N ASP A 115 3.96 11.66 -5.98
CA ASP A 115 5.27 12.08 -6.51
C ASP A 115 5.95 13.11 -5.58
N THR A 116 5.16 14.01 -4.98
CA THR A 116 5.65 14.99 -3.98
C THR A 116 6.13 14.29 -2.71
N LEU A 117 5.36 13.34 -2.19
CA LEU A 117 5.73 12.56 -1.01
C LEU A 117 6.97 11.69 -1.27
N LEU A 118 7.10 11.13 -2.47
CA LEU A 118 8.27 10.37 -2.87
C LEU A 118 9.52 11.25 -2.95
N ALA A 119 9.40 12.46 -3.53
CA ALA A 119 10.48 13.44 -3.55
C ALA A 119 10.88 13.90 -2.13
N GLY A 120 9.91 14.00 -1.22
CA GLY A 120 10.11 14.31 0.20
C GLY A 120 10.49 13.12 1.09
N CYS A 121 10.74 11.94 0.51
CA CYS A 121 11.13 10.76 1.28
C CYS A 121 12.43 11.02 2.06
N PRO A 122 12.50 10.66 3.36
CA PRO A 122 13.73 10.73 4.13
C PRO A 122 14.89 10.07 3.38
N VAL A 123 15.96 10.84 3.15
CA VAL A 123 17.13 10.39 2.38
C VAL A 123 17.83 9.28 3.14
N GLY A 124 18.14 8.19 2.44
CA GLY A 124 18.89 7.06 2.99
C GLY A 124 18.27 5.72 2.62
N PRO A 125 18.53 4.66 3.41
CA PRO A 125 18.08 3.30 3.13
C PRO A 125 16.57 3.17 2.96
N ILE A 126 15.77 4.01 3.63
CA ILE A 126 14.30 4.01 3.52
C ILE A 126 13.87 4.31 2.09
N ARG A 127 14.40 5.38 1.50
CA ARG A 127 14.09 5.76 0.13
C ARG A 127 14.51 4.69 -0.86
N SER A 128 15.74 4.19 -0.71
CA SER A 128 16.29 3.16 -1.62
C SER A 128 15.49 1.86 -1.55
N GLY A 129 15.12 1.41 -0.35
CA GLY A 129 14.28 0.22 -0.17
C GLY A 129 12.89 0.40 -0.78
N TYR A 130 12.23 1.50 -0.45
CA TYR A 130 10.90 1.82 -0.97
C TYR A 130 10.88 1.89 -2.51
N GLU A 131 11.77 2.67 -3.11
CA GLU A 131 11.87 2.82 -4.56
C GLU A 131 12.24 1.50 -5.27
N TRP A 132 13.13 0.69 -4.68
CA TRP A 132 13.50 -0.60 -5.24
C TRP A 132 12.32 -1.56 -5.31
N ILE A 133 11.54 -1.68 -4.23
CA ILE A 133 10.34 -2.53 -4.20
C ILE A 133 9.35 -2.08 -5.28
N ARG A 134 9.10 -0.76 -5.42
CA ARG A 134 8.13 -0.24 -6.40
C ARG A 134 8.56 -0.38 -7.86
N LYS A 135 9.85 -0.66 -8.14
CA LYS A 135 10.32 -0.99 -9.50
C LYS A 135 9.92 -2.39 -9.94
N GLU A 136 9.67 -3.28 -8.98
CA GLU A 136 9.30 -4.65 -9.26
C GLU A 136 7.85 -4.75 -9.74
N PRO A 137 7.58 -5.43 -10.88
CA PRO A 137 6.22 -5.72 -11.30
C PRO A 137 5.45 -6.41 -10.18
N GLN A 138 4.21 -5.95 -9.95
CA GLN A 138 3.33 -6.52 -8.92
C GLN A 138 3.97 -6.59 -7.53
N TRP A 139 4.78 -5.59 -7.16
CA TRP A 139 5.48 -5.54 -5.86
C TRP A 139 4.58 -5.89 -4.66
N TYR A 140 3.31 -5.47 -4.70
CA TYR A 140 2.34 -5.71 -3.64
C TYR A 140 2.03 -7.20 -3.43
N LEU A 141 2.23 -8.04 -4.45
CA LEU A 141 2.10 -9.50 -4.35
C LEU A 141 3.34 -10.19 -3.78
N LYS A 142 4.47 -9.49 -3.62
CA LYS A 142 5.71 -10.09 -3.12
C LYS A 142 5.73 -10.26 -1.61
N SER A 143 5.00 -9.43 -0.88
CA SER A 143 4.82 -9.63 0.55
C SER A 143 3.75 -10.68 0.79
N GLU A 144 4.16 -11.83 1.31
CA GLU A 144 3.26 -12.87 1.77
C GLU A 144 2.36 -12.33 2.89
N TRP A 145 2.87 -11.46 3.76
CA TRP A 145 2.05 -10.81 4.78
C TRP A 145 0.87 -10.03 4.18
N LEU A 146 1.08 -9.24 3.10
CA LEU A 146 -0.02 -8.51 2.44
C LEU A 146 -1.04 -9.44 1.77
N ARG A 147 -0.58 -10.54 1.17
CA ARG A 147 -1.45 -11.57 0.57
C ARG A 147 -2.34 -12.21 1.64
N GLN A 148 -1.73 -12.60 2.77
CA GLN A 148 -2.44 -13.23 3.87
C GLN A 148 -3.37 -12.24 4.57
N ASP A 149 -2.96 -10.99 4.75
CA ASP A 149 -3.81 -9.94 5.29
C ASP A 149 -5.06 -9.74 4.43
N CYS A 150 -4.89 -9.59 3.12
CA CYS A 150 -6.00 -9.55 2.17
C CYS A 150 -6.92 -10.76 2.30
N ALA A 151 -6.37 -11.98 2.39
CA ALA A 151 -7.16 -13.20 2.55
C ALA A 151 -7.91 -13.26 3.89
N ARG A 152 -7.26 -12.94 5.01
CA ARG A 152 -7.84 -12.94 6.37
C ARG A 152 -8.97 -11.93 6.52
N ARG A 153 -8.90 -10.80 5.80
CA ARG A 153 -9.96 -9.79 5.73
C ARG A 153 -11.11 -10.18 4.79
N GLY A 154 -11.05 -11.37 4.18
CA GLY A 154 -12.05 -11.86 3.24
C GLY A 154 -11.90 -11.30 1.83
N GLY A 155 -10.75 -10.76 1.45
CA GLY A 155 -10.47 -10.22 0.11
C GLY A 155 -10.16 -11.28 -0.96
N CYS A 156 -9.94 -10.83 -2.21
CA CYS A 156 -9.72 -11.69 -3.38
C CYS A 156 -8.53 -12.66 -3.25
N CYS A 157 -7.55 -12.41 -2.37
CA CYS A 157 -6.42 -13.33 -2.18
C CYS A 157 -6.85 -14.68 -1.59
N GLY A 158 -7.93 -14.73 -0.81
CA GLY A 158 -8.52 -15.97 -0.30
C GLY A 158 -9.59 -16.56 -1.21
N ARG A 159 -9.94 -15.91 -2.33
CA ARG A 159 -11.07 -16.27 -3.20
C ARG A 159 -10.61 -16.76 -4.57
N GLN A 160 -11.51 -17.38 -5.33
CA GLN A 160 -11.23 -17.86 -6.70
C GLN A 160 -11.06 -16.72 -7.71
N CYS A 161 -11.69 -15.56 -7.50
CA CYS A 161 -11.65 -14.45 -8.45
C CYS A 161 -10.25 -13.83 -8.61
N LYS A 162 -9.38 -13.89 -7.58
CA LYS A 162 -7.96 -13.47 -7.60
C LYS A 162 -7.70 -12.11 -8.28
N CYS A 163 -8.64 -11.17 -8.13
CA CYS A 163 -8.61 -9.88 -8.79
C CYS A 163 -7.36 -9.03 -8.50
N CYS A 164 -6.70 -9.26 -7.34
CA CYS A 164 -5.44 -8.60 -6.98
C CYS A 164 -4.29 -8.95 -7.94
N GLU A 165 -4.31 -10.15 -8.54
CA GLU A 165 -3.21 -10.63 -9.39
C GLU A 165 -3.33 -10.11 -10.83
N ASN A 166 -4.52 -9.66 -11.23
CA ASN A 166 -4.82 -9.24 -12.60
C ASN A 166 -5.56 -7.88 -12.62
N PRO A 167 -4.88 -6.77 -12.26
CA PRO A 167 -5.49 -5.45 -12.34
C PRO A 167 -5.76 -5.08 -13.81
N PRO A 168 -6.96 -4.57 -14.15
CA PRO A 168 -7.41 -4.46 -15.54
C PRO A 168 -6.90 -3.22 -16.29
N ASP A 169 -6.44 -2.19 -15.58
CA ASP A 169 -6.06 -0.90 -16.20
C ASP A 169 -4.55 -0.62 -16.07
N PRO A 170 -3.78 -0.74 -17.17
CA PRO A 170 -2.34 -0.49 -17.17
C PRO A 170 -1.96 0.99 -17.10
N MET A 171 -2.90 1.93 -17.21
CA MET A 171 -2.66 3.36 -16.99
C MET A 171 -2.75 3.71 -15.49
N ARG A 172 -3.39 2.86 -14.68
CA ARG A 172 -3.59 3.07 -13.24
C ARG A 172 -2.60 2.31 -12.35
N ARG A 173 -1.34 2.16 -12.78
CA ARG A 173 -0.35 1.28 -12.11
C ARG A 173 -0.10 1.62 -10.64
N LYS A 174 -0.11 2.91 -10.26
CA LYS A 174 0.09 3.33 -8.86
C LYS A 174 -1.08 2.91 -7.95
N GLY A 175 -2.26 2.66 -8.53
CA GLY A 175 -3.43 2.12 -7.84
C GLY A 175 -3.52 0.59 -7.83
N TRP A 176 -2.50 -0.14 -8.30
CA TRP A 176 -2.52 -1.60 -8.23
C TRP A 176 -2.26 -2.07 -6.79
N GLY A 177 -2.93 -3.15 -6.37
CA GLY A 177 -2.78 -3.68 -5.02
C GLY A 177 -3.85 -4.66 -4.58
N HIS A 178 -3.80 -5.02 -3.29
CA HIS A 178 -4.77 -5.90 -2.64
C HIS A 178 -6.16 -5.26 -2.47
N CYS A 179 -7.16 -6.05 -2.10
CA CYS A 179 -8.52 -5.56 -1.96
C CYS A 179 -8.66 -4.48 -0.88
N THR A 180 -9.34 -3.40 -1.26
CA THR A 180 -9.95 -2.45 -0.34
C THR A 180 -11.46 -2.70 -0.29
N ALA A 181 -12.18 -1.92 0.51
CA ALA A 181 -13.64 -1.88 0.48
C ALA A 181 -14.23 -1.49 -0.90
N GLN A 182 -13.45 -0.92 -1.83
CA GLN A 182 -13.93 -0.57 -3.16
C GLN A 182 -13.82 -1.70 -4.19
N CYS A 183 -13.27 -2.86 -3.82
CA CYS A 183 -13.13 -3.98 -4.74
C CYS A 183 -14.49 -4.50 -5.20
N ALA A 184 -14.76 -4.49 -6.51
CA ALA A 184 -16.02 -4.95 -7.08
C ALA A 184 -16.36 -6.39 -6.72
N CYS A 185 -15.42 -7.33 -6.85
CA CYS A 185 -15.63 -8.74 -6.50
C CYS A 185 -15.97 -8.91 -5.01
N CYS A 186 -15.34 -8.12 -4.13
CA CYS A 186 -15.63 -8.17 -2.69
C CYS A 186 -16.99 -7.54 -2.34
N ASN A 187 -17.49 -6.61 -3.17
CA ASN A 187 -18.83 -6.04 -3.00
C ASN A 187 -19.92 -6.94 -3.58
N ASP A 188 -19.68 -7.56 -4.74
CA ASP A 188 -20.66 -8.35 -5.48
C ASP A 188 -20.97 -9.71 -4.83
N GLU A 189 -19.98 -10.32 -4.16
CA GLU A 189 -20.12 -11.63 -3.50
C GLU A 189 -20.58 -11.54 -2.04
N LEU A 190 -20.80 -10.35 -1.50
CA LEU A 190 -21.53 -10.22 -0.25
C LEU A 190 -23.01 -10.22 -0.61
N GLU A 191 -23.66 -11.34 -0.27
CA GLU A 191 -25.03 -11.71 -0.60
C GLU A 191 -26.01 -10.51 -0.62
N ASP A 192 -26.89 -10.51 -1.63
CA ASP A 192 -28.04 -9.60 -1.84
C ASP A 192 -27.83 -8.22 -2.50
N GLY A 193 -26.73 -8.01 -3.22
CA GLY A 193 -26.67 -6.93 -4.22
C GLY A 193 -26.70 -5.51 -3.65
N PHE A 194 -26.42 -5.33 -2.35
CA PHE A 194 -26.26 -4.02 -1.73
C PHE A 194 -25.05 -3.96 -0.80
N ARG A 195 -24.30 -2.86 -0.98
CA ARG A 195 -23.28 -2.24 -0.11
C ARG A 195 -22.75 -3.10 1.04
N LEU A 196 -21.41 -3.23 1.09
CA LEU A 196 -20.66 -3.59 2.30
C LEU A 196 -21.29 -2.98 3.56
N THR A 197 -21.69 -3.85 4.49
CA THR A 197 -22.02 -3.42 5.86
C THR A 197 -20.83 -2.65 6.43
N GLU A 198 -21.09 -1.72 7.35
CA GLU A 198 -20.01 -0.96 7.99
C GLU A 198 -18.97 -1.89 8.65
N ARG A 199 -19.43 -3.02 9.21
CA ARG A 199 -18.56 -4.08 9.73
C ARG A 199 -17.65 -4.66 8.65
N ASN A 200 -18.20 -5.04 7.50
CA ASN A 200 -17.42 -5.63 6.40
C ASN A 200 -16.48 -4.61 5.76
N ARG A 201 -16.88 -3.34 5.69
CA ARG A 201 -16.02 -2.24 5.25
C ARG A 201 -14.79 -2.10 6.14
N ARG A 202 -14.97 -2.07 7.46
CA ARG A 202 -13.86 -2.01 8.44
C ARG A 202 -12.98 -3.25 8.39
N MET A 203 -13.56 -4.43 8.14
CA MET A 203 -12.75 -5.64 7.96
C MET A 203 -11.90 -5.57 6.69
N LEU A 204 -12.44 -5.08 5.57
CA LEU A 204 -11.69 -4.90 4.32
C LEU A 204 -10.75 -3.69 4.33
N GLN A 205 -10.86 -2.82 5.33
CA GLN A 205 -10.04 -1.64 5.47
C GLN A 205 -9.77 -1.36 6.96
N PRO A 206 -8.86 -2.12 7.60
CA PRO A 206 -8.53 -1.90 8.99
C PRO A 206 -7.72 -0.62 9.14
N ASP A 207 -7.98 0.09 10.23
CA ASP A 207 -7.23 1.30 10.56
C ASP A 207 -5.76 0.97 10.85
N PHE A 208 -4.85 1.81 10.37
CA PHE A 208 -3.46 1.81 10.79
C PHE A 208 -3.01 3.25 11.08
N ASP A 209 -2.18 3.40 12.10
CA ASP A 209 -1.66 4.70 12.50
C ASP A 209 -0.19 4.57 12.91
N LEU A 210 0.69 5.15 12.11
CA LEU A 210 2.12 5.24 12.35
C LEU A 210 2.50 6.52 13.11
N THR A 211 1.57 7.45 13.32
CA THR A 211 1.83 8.73 13.99
C THR A 211 1.73 8.63 15.51
N VAL A 212 1.00 7.64 16.03
CA VAL A 212 0.80 7.43 17.48
C VAL A 212 1.64 6.26 17.99
N TYR A 213 2.59 6.54 18.87
CA TYR A 213 3.42 5.52 19.52
C TYR A 213 2.83 5.10 20.88
N PRO A 214 2.87 3.80 21.27
CA PRO A 214 3.38 2.66 20.49
C PRO A 214 2.42 2.23 19.37
N TRP A 215 2.99 1.84 18.23
CA TRP A 215 2.20 1.31 17.11
C TRP A 215 1.51 0.00 17.49
N SER A 216 0.29 -0.18 16.98
CA SER A 216 -0.37 -1.49 16.98
C SER A 216 0.47 -2.50 16.18
N ASP A 217 0.28 -3.79 16.45
CA ASP A 217 0.97 -4.84 15.69
C ASP A 217 0.58 -4.79 14.21
N TYR A 218 -0.68 -4.48 13.90
CA TYR A 218 -1.12 -4.31 12.51
C TYR A 218 -0.38 -3.14 11.82
N SER A 219 -0.30 -1.98 12.47
CA SER A 219 0.41 -0.82 11.91
C SER A 219 1.90 -1.10 11.71
N ARG A 220 2.52 -1.83 12.64
CA ARG A 220 3.92 -2.27 12.53
C ARG A 220 4.16 -3.17 11.32
N GLU A 221 3.28 -4.14 11.08
CA GLU A 221 3.41 -5.05 9.94
C GLU A 221 3.07 -4.36 8.61
N ILE A 222 2.07 -3.46 8.57
CA ILE A 222 1.81 -2.60 7.40
C ILE A 222 3.06 -1.80 7.04
N PHE A 223 3.70 -1.15 8.01
CA PHE A 223 4.93 -0.41 7.76
C PHE A 223 6.05 -1.30 7.19
N ARG A 224 6.26 -2.49 7.76
CA ARG A 224 7.28 -3.43 7.26
C ARG A 224 6.98 -3.91 5.85
N ALA A 225 5.74 -4.31 5.58
CA ALA A 225 5.34 -4.83 4.29
C ALA A 225 5.38 -3.74 3.20
N TYR A 226 4.90 -2.52 3.49
CA TYR A 226 4.90 -1.44 2.52
C TYR A 226 6.29 -0.83 2.33
N ILE A 227 7.05 -0.56 3.37
CA ILE A 227 8.32 0.16 3.23
C ILE A 227 9.47 -0.78 2.84
N TRP A 228 9.42 -2.02 3.30
CA TRP A 228 10.54 -2.96 3.19
C TRP A 228 10.19 -4.29 2.52
N SER A 229 8.91 -4.57 2.23
CA SER A 229 8.44 -5.84 1.65
C SER A 229 8.95 -7.06 2.41
N LEU A 230 8.94 -6.98 3.74
CA LEU A 230 9.42 -8.03 4.63
C LEU A 230 8.30 -8.99 4.96
N ASP A 231 8.67 -10.26 5.05
CA ASP A 231 7.90 -11.35 5.65
C ASP A 231 8.59 -11.82 6.94
#